data_AF-A0A9E6ED34-F1
#
_entry.id   AF-A0A9E6ED34-F1
#
_cell.length_a   1.000
_cell.length_b   1.000
_cell.length_c   1.000
_cell.angle_alpha   90.00
_cell.angle_beta   90.00
_cell.angle_gamma   90.00
#
_symmetry.space_group_name_H-M   'P 1'
#
loop_
_entity.id
_entity.type
_entity.pdbx_description
1 polymer ?
#
loop_
_entity_poly.entity_id
_entity_poly.type
_entity_poly.pdbx_seq_one_letter_code
_entity_poly.pdbx_strand_id
1 'polypeptide(L)'
;MTPTAWKACLSRFPWPRAWVEKLQYQKNQAGNLIKALSGRSPMSPVQVVGYMDPCPVENLIFLSARYPGTLLARRVRGYLRQWSKVQPVLTGEDLKALGYAPGQGFGKMLRALRQGRLEGKLHTRAQEKQYLREKFPRTNQDQ
;
A
#
# COMPACT_ATOMS: atom_id res chain seq x y z
N MET A 1 8.15 -22.92 9.55
CA MET A 1 8.20 -23.08 11.02
C MET A 1 6.87 -23.62 11.49
N THR A 2 6.85 -24.78 12.14
CA THR A 2 5.61 -25.40 12.60
C THR A 2 4.95 -24.56 13.70
N PRO A 3 3.62 -24.65 13.90
CA PRO A 3 2.94 -23.97 15.00
C PRO A 3 3.58 -24.29 16.36
N THR A 4 4.08 -25.52 16.54
CA THR A 4 4.75 -26.01 17.74
C THR A 4 6.10 -25.34 17.97
N ALA A 5 6.96 -25.24 16.94
CA ALA A 5 8.24 -24.56 17.04
C ALA A 5 8.09 -23.04 17.30
N TRP A 6 7.02 -22.43 16.77
CA TRP A 6 6.69 -21.03 17.05
C TRP A 6 6.30 -20.80 18.52
N LYS A 7 5.43 -21.65 19.07
CA LYS A 7 5.04 -21.58 20.49
C LYS A 7 6.25 -21.77 21.41
N ALA A 8 7.13 -22.73 21.08
CA ALA A 8 8.36 -22.98 21.83
C ALA A 8 9.35 -21.80 21.81
N CYS A 9 9.52 -21.12 20.65
CA CYS A 9 10.34 -19.91 20.57
C CYS A 9 9.78 -18.77 21.43
N LEU A 10 8.45 -18.58 21.40
CA LEU A 10 7.79 -17.52 22.18
C LEU A 10 7.86 -17.77 23.69
N SER A 11 7.85 -19.02 24.13
CA SER A 11 7.96 -19.38 25.55
C SER A 11 9.38 -19.36 26.11
N ARG A 12 10.41 -19.36 25.24
CA ARG A 12 11.83 -19.44 25.65
C ARG A 12 12.44 -18.10 26.07
N PHE A 13 11.73 -17.00 25.83
CA PHE A 13 12.18 -15.65 26.14
C PHE A 13 11.02 -14.87 26.78
N PRO A 14 11.27 -13.94 27.71
CA PRO A 14 10.22 -13.16 28.38
C PRO A 14 9.79 -11.97 27.51
N TRP A 15 9.05 -12.23 26.43
CA TRP A 15 8.57 -11.16 25.53
C TRP A 15 7.34 -10.46 26.12
N PRO A 16 7.25 -9.12 26.03
CA PRO A 16 6.01 -8.40 26.31
C PRO A 16 4.87 -8.90 25.40
N ARG A 17 3.64 -9.03 25.94
CA ARG A 17 2.49 -9.54 25.17
C ARG A 17 2.24 -8.75 23.89
N ALA A 18 2.33 -7.43 23.96
CA ALA A 18 2.20 -6.53 22.81
C ALA A 18 3.20 -6.85 21.67
N TRP A 19 4.40 -7.34 22.00
CA TRP A 19 5.39 -7.73 21.00
C TRP A 19 5.05 -9.07 20.36
N VAL A 20 4.62 -10.04 21.17
CA VAL A 20 4.16 -11.35 20.66
C VAL A 20 2.98 -11.18 19.72
N GLU A 21 2.00 -10.34 20.09
CA GLU A 21 0.84 -10.00 19.26
C GLU A 21 1.26 -9.31 17.97
N LYS A 22 2.17 -8.33 18.04
CA LYS A 22 2.72 -7.65 16.85
C LYS A 22 3.43 -8.63 15.92
N LEU A 23 4.26 -9.52 16.45
CA LEU A 23 4.98 -10.53 15.67
C LEU A 23 4.03 -11.56 15.05
N GLN A 24 3.00 -11.99 15.78
CA GLN A 24 1.96 -12.88 15.25
C GLN A 24 1.17 -12.20 14.12
N TYR A 25 0.76 -10.94 14.32
CA TYR A 25 0.10 -10.15 13.28
C TYR A 25 0.97 -10.02 12.03
N GLN A 26 2.24 -9.66 12.19
CA GLN A 26 3.19 -9.56 11.07
C GLN A 26 3.39 -10.89 10.35
N LYS A 27 3.49 -12.00 11.10
CA LYS A 27 3.60 -13.34 10.53
C LYS A 27 2.36 -13.72 9.71
N ASN A 28 1.17 -13.45 10.22
CA ASN A 28 -0.09 -13.72 9.52
C ASN A 28 -0.21 -12.87 8.25
N GLN A 29 0.12 -11.58 8.34
CA GLN A 29 0.15 -10.69 7.19
C GLN A 29 1.15 -11.12 6.13
N ALA A 30 2.36 -11.55 6.52
CA ALA A 30 3.35 -12.11 5.60
C ALA A 30 2.82 -13.38 4.91
N GLY A 31 2.11 -14.26 5.63
CA GLY A 31 1.49 -15.46 5.05
C GLY A 31 0.45 -15.14 3.98
N ASN A 32 -0.44 -14.19 4.24
CA ASN A 32 -1.45 -13.73 3.28
C ASN A 32 -0.81 -13.03 2.08
N LEU A 33 0.21 -12.21 2.33
CA LEU A 33 0.98 -11.52 1.30
C LEU A 33 1.68 -12.50 0.37
N ILE A 34 2.34 -13.53 0.91
CA ILE A 34 3.00 -14.58 0.12
C ILE A 34 1.96 -15.29 -0.74
N LYS A 35 0.80 -15.67 -0.19
CA LYS A 35 -0.27 -16.34 -0.98
C LYS A 35 -0.76 -15.45 -2.12
N ALA A 36 -1.09 -14.19 -1.83
CA ALA A 36 -1.60 -13.24 -2.82
C ALA A 36 -0.57 -12.93 -3.92
N LEU A 37 0.70 -12.73 -3.56
CA LEU A 37 1.75 -12.30 -4.48
C LEU A 37 2.54 -13.46 -5.11
N SER A 38 2.36 -14.70 -4.69
CA SER A 38 2.96 -15.87 -5.35
C SER A 38 2.07 -16.45 -6.45
N GLY A 39 0.78 -16.08 -6.48
CA GLY A 39 -0.15 -16.52 -7.51
C GLY A 39 0.26 -16.06 -8.92
N ARG A 40 0.12 -16.95 -9.91
CA ARG A 40 0.48 -16.68 -11.31
C ARG A 40 -0.50 -15.76 -12.03
N SER A 41 -1.66 -15.50 -11.45
CA SER A 41 -2.66 -14.60 -12.02
C SER A 41 -2.05 -13.22 -12.27
N PRO A 42 -2.34 -12.59 -13.43
CA PRO A 42 -1.92 -11.23 -13.70
C PRO A 42 -2.51 -10.31 -12.62
N MET A 43 -1.69 -9.40 -12.09
CA MET A 43 -2.10 -8.41 -11.10
C MET A 43 -1.86 -7.03 -11.67
N SER A 44 -2.82 -6.12 -11.50
CA SER A 44 -2.64 -4.72 -11.86
C SER A 44 -1.65 -4.05 -10.89
N PRO A 45 -0.97 -2.95 -11.30
CA PRO A 45 -0.12 -2.18 -10.41
C PRO A 45 -0.83 -1.75 -9.12
N VAL A 46 -2.11 -1.38 -9.22
CA VAL A 46 -2.94 -1.01 -8.06
C VAL A 46 -3.08 -2.16 -7.07
N GLN A 47 -3.35 -3.37 -7.56
CA GLN A 47 -3.46 -4.54 -6.69
C GLN A 47 -2.14 -4.81 -5.97
N VAL A 48 -1.02 -4.77 -6.69
CA VAL A 48 0.29 -5.02 -6.07
C VAL A 48 0.61 -3.96 -5.02
N VAL A 49 0.40 -2.68 -5.33
CA VAL A 49 0.58 -1.58 -4.37
C VAL A 49 -0.34 -1.72 -3.16
N GLY A 50 -1.60 -2.10 -3.35
CA GLY A 50 -2.56 -2.30 -2.26
C GLY A 50 -2.15 -3.37 -1.26
N TYR A 51 -1.45 -4.41 -1.71
CA TYR A 51 -0.88 -5.42 -0.82
C TYR A 51 0.44 -4.99 -0.16
N MET A 52 1.24 -4.15 -0.83
CA MET A 52 2.60 -3.81 -0.40
C MET A 52 2.68 -2.53 0.44
N ASP A 53 1.87 -1.51 0.18
CA ASP A 53 1.87 -0.25 0.93
C ASP A 53 1.61 -0.41 2.44
N PRO A 54 0.70 -1.31 2.89
CA PRO A 54 0.50 -1.54 4.33
C PRO A 54 1.65 -2.29 5.00
N CYS A 55 2.56 -2.88 4.22
CA CYS A 55 3.66 -3.68 4.75
C CYS A 55 4.90 -2.81 4.97
N PRO A 56 5.57 -2.92 6.14
CA PRO A 56 6.88 -2.31 6.32
C PRO A 56 7.86 -2.75 5.23
N VAL A 57 8.65 -1.81 4.72
CA VAL A 57 9.55 -2.05 3.58
C VAL A 57 10.58 -3.13 3.88
N GLU A 58 11.05 -3.21 5.13
CA GLU A 58 12.00 -4.21 5.63
C GLU A 58 11.45 -5.62 5.47
N ASN A 59 10.15 -5.82 5.70
CA ASN A 59 9.49 -7.10 5.53
C ASN A 59 9.45 -7.50 4.04
N LEU A 60 9.20 -6.55 3.15
CA LEU A 60 9.19 -6.81 1.70
C LEU A 60 10.60 -7.21 1.23
N ILE A 61 11.63 -6.50 1.69
CA ILE A 61 13.04 -6.80 1.40
C ILE A 61 13.38 -8.21 1.90
N PHE A 62 13.09 -8.49 3.17
CA PHE A 62 13.33 -9.81 3.78
C PHE A 62 12.66 -10.93 2.98
N LEU A 63 11.38 -10.78 2.64
CA LEU A 63 10.64 -11.76 1.85
C LEU A 63 11.26 -11.95 0.46
N SER A 64 11.68 -10.87 -0.21
CA SER A 64 12.31 -10.97 -1.53
C SER A 64 13.66 -11.68 -1.49
N ALA A 65 14.43 -11.51 -0.41
CA ALA A 65 15.71 -12.18 -0.19
C ALA A 65 15.53 -13.65 0.24
N ARG A 66 14.48 -13.95 1.02
CA ARG A 66 14.16 -15.30 1.49
C ARG A 66 13.66 -16.23 0.39
N TYR A 67 13.01 -15.66 -0.64
CA TYR A 67 12.43 -16.38 -1.77
C TYR A 67 12.98 -15.86 -3.11
N PRO A 68 14.29 -15.99 -3.38
CA PRO A 68 14.90 -15.48 -4.61
C PRO A 68 14.34 -16.19 -5.85
N GLY A 69 14.39 -15.54 -7.01
CA GLY A 69 13.88 -16.09 -8.28
C GLY A 69 12.35 -16.22 -8.39
N THR A 70 11.61 -16.03 -7.31
CA THR A 70 10.14 -16.17 -7.32
C THR A 70 9.42 -14.95 -7.92
N LEU A 71 8.16 -15.16 -8.31
CA LEU A 71 7.26 -14.10 -8.74
C LEU A 71 7.05 -13.03 -7.65
N LEU A 72 6.98 -13.45 -6.38
CA LEU A 72 6.95 -12.57 -5.22
C LEU A 72 8.15 -11.62 -5.23
N ALA A 73 9.37 -12.15 -5.30
CA ALA A 73 10.58 -11.33 -5.31
C ALA A 73 10.64 -10.39 -6.52
N ARG A 74 10.17 -10.84 -7.70
CA ARG A 74 10.05 -10.00 -8.90
C ARG A 74 9.07 -8.85 -8.70
N ARG A 75 7.89 -9.12 -8.14
CA ARG A 75 6.86 -8.11 -7.83
C ARG A 75 7.37 -7.10 -6.80
N VAL A 76 8.02 -7.55 -5.73
CA VAL A 76 8.63 -6.66 -4.72
C VAL A 76 9.66 -5.73 -5.37
N ARG A 77 10.57 -6.25 -6.20
CA ARG A 77 11.54 -5.40 -6.92
C ARG A 77 10.88 -4.40 -7.86
N GLY A 78 9.77 -4.77 -8.51
CA GLY A 78 8.99 -3.86 -9.36
C GLY A 78 8.35 -2.73 -8.55
N TYR A 79 7.74 -3.07 -7.42
CA TYR A 79 7.16 -2.12 -6.49
C TYR A 79 8.19 -1.12 -5.96
N LEU A 80 9.32 -1.61 -5.43
CA LEU A 80 10.36 -0.75 -4.85
C LEU A 80 11.00 0.18 -5.90
N ARG A 81 11.17 -0.29 -7.14
CA ARG A 81 11.79 0.52 -8.20
C ARG A 81 10.85 1.56 -8.79
N GLN A 82 9.58 1.22 -8.95
CA GLN A 82 8.63 2.02 -9.74
C GLN A 82 7.39 2.42 -8.94
N TRP A 83 6.57 1.47 -8.50
CA TRP A 83 5.21 1.77 -8.04
C TRP A 83 5.12 2.47 -6.67
N SER A 84 6.10 2.24 -5.79
CA SER A 84 6.23 2.98 -4.52
C SER A 84 6.48 4.48 -4.73
N LYS A 85 7.10 4.85 -5.85
CA LYS A 85 7.45 6.24 -6.20
C LYS A 85 6.34 6.99 -6.93
N VAL A 86 5.30 6.28 -7.38
CA VAL A 86 4.16 6.91 -8.06
C VAL A 86 3.36 7.71 -7.04
N GLN A 87 3.32 9.03 -7.22
CA GLN A 87 2.53 9.95 -6.41
C GLN A 87 1.69 10.86 -7.33
N PRO A 88 0.54 11.37 -6.85
CA PRO A 88 -0.18 12.45 -7.51
C PRO A 88 0.71 13.65 -7.79
N VAL A 89 0.42 14.40 -8.86
CA VAL A 89 1.03 15.71 -9.11
C VAL A 89 0.42 16.77 -8.20
N LEU A 90 -0.87 16.63 -7.88
CA LEU A 90 -1.55 17.49 -6.91
C LEU A 90 -1.15 17.13 -5.48
N THR A 91 -0.84 18.16 -4.71
CA THR A 91 -0.53 18.08 -3.27
C THR A 91 -1.76 18.43 -2.43
N GLY A 92 -1.68 18.25 -1.11
CA GLY A 92 -2.73 18.71 -0.20
C GLY A 92 -2.97 20.22 -0.27
N GLU A 93 -1.92 21.03 -0.47
CA GLU A 93 -2.07 22.48 -0.67
C GLU A 93 -2.80 22.81 -1.96
N ASP A 94 -2.57 22.02 -3.03
CA ASP A 94 -3.31 22.17 -4.27
C ASP A 94 -4.80 21.85 -4.09
N LEU A 95 -5.14 20.86 -3.25
CA LEU A 95 -6.54 20.56 -2.92
C LEU A 95 -7.21 21.75 -2.21
N LYS A 96 -6.51 22.40 -1.26
CA LYS A 96 -7.02 23.62 -0.61
C LYS A 96 -7.23 24.74 -1.63
N ALA A 97 -6.26 24.98 -2.50
CA ALA A 97 -6.36 26.00 -3.55
C ALA A 97 -7.49 25.71 -4.57
N LEU A 98 -7.86 24.44 -4.75
CA LEU A 98 -9.02 24.02 -5.56
C LEU A 98 -10.37 24.16 -4.81
N GLY A 99 -10.37 24.64 -3.58
CA GLY A 99 -11.56 24.85 -2.76
C GLY A 99 -12.06 23.60 -2.03
N TYR A 100 -11.20 22.60 -1.81
CA TYR A 100 -11.54 21.47 -0.94
C TYR A 100 -11.24 21.80 0.53
N ALA A 101 -12.18 21.48 1.42
CA ALA A 101 -12.00 21.66 2.85
C ALA A 101 -10.94 20.69 3.40
N PRO A 102 -9.93 21.18 4.14
CA PRO A 102 -8.90 20.34 4.72
C PRO A 102 -9.50 19.35 5.73
N GLY A 103 -9.01 18.11 5.71
CA GLY A 103 -9.45 17.08 6.66
C GLY A 103 -9.24 15.66 6.15
N GLN A 104 -9.94 14.70 6.76
CA GLN A 104 -9.81 13.27 6.45
C GLN A 104 -10.10 12.93 4.98
N GLY A 105 -10.88 13.77 4.28
CA GLY A 105 -11.18 13.64 2.85
C GLY A 105 -9.96 13.76 1.93
N PHE A 106 -8.93 14.53 2.32
CA PHE A 106 -7.73 14.73 1.48
C PHE A 106 -6.99 13.43 1.23
N GLY A 107 -6.81 12.60 2.27
CA GLY A 107 -6.16 11.30 2.12
C GLY A 107 -6.89 10.40 1.13
N LYS A 108 -8.23 10.43 1.10
CA LYS A 108 -9.05 9.68 0.14
C LYS A 108 -8.85 10.20 -1.28
N MET A 109 -8.83 11.51 -1.48
CA MET A 109 -8.61 12.15 -2.79
C MET A 109 -7.21 11.85 -3.33
N LEU A 110 -6.16 12.05 -2.54
CA LEU A 110 -4.78 11.77 -2.92
C LEU A 110 -4.57 10.29 -3.24
N ARG A 111 -5.19 9.39 -2.46
CA ARG A 111 -5.15 7.94 -2.74
C ARG A 111 -5.85 7.61 -4.06
N ALA A 112 -7.00 8.22 -4.36
CA ALA A 112 -7.72 8.01 -5.60
C ALA A 112 -6.94 8.53 -6.82
N LEU A 113 -6.26 9.68 -6.69
CA LEU A 113 -5.35 10.20 -7.71
C LEU A 113 -4.18 9.25 -7.95
N ARG A 114 -3.53 8.79 -6.88
CA ARG A 114 -2.41 7.83 -6.97
C ARG A 114 -2.85 6.55 -7.67
N GLN A 115 -4.04 6.05 -7.35
CA GLN A 115 -4.63 4.90 -8.03
C GLN A 115 -4.82 5.17 -9.53
N GLY A 116 -5.40 6.31 -9.91
CA GLY A 116 -5.57 6.67 -11.32
C GLY A 116 -4.25 6.77 -12.08
N ARG A 117 -3.17 7.22 -11.42
CA ARG A 117 -1.82 7.20 -12.01
C ARG A 117 -1.25 5.79 -12.16
N LEU A 118 -1.42 4.93 -11.15
CA LEU A 118 -1.00 3.52 -11.19
C LEU A 118 -1.73 2.71 -12.27
N GLU A 119 -2.98 3.08 -12.57
CA GLU A 119 -3.77 2.51 -13.67
C GLU A 119 -3.39 3.08 -15.05
N GLY A 120 -2.52 4.10 -15.10
CA GLY A 120 -2.18 4.79 -16.34
C GLY A 120 -3.33 5.60 -16.93
N LYS A 121 -4.30 6.03 -16.10
CA LYS A 121 -5.43 6.88 -16.52
C LYS A 121 -5.16 8.36 -16.30
N LEU A 122 -4.28 8.68 -15.35
CA LEU A 122 -3.90 10.05 -14.99
C LEU A 122 -2.39 10.21 -15.20
N HIS A 123 -2.03 11.22 -15.99
CA HIS A 123 -0.64 11.54 -16.31
C HIS A 123 -0.31 12.99 -15.96
N THR A 124 -1.26 13.91 -16.17
CA THR A 124 -1.04 15.35 -16.03
C THR A 124 -1.82 15.96 -14.87
N ARG A 125 -1.35 17.13 -14.41
CA ARG A 125 -2.03 17.93 -13.39
C ARG A 125 -3.46 18.32 -13.81
N ALA A 126 -3.70 18.57 -15.11
CA ALA A 126 -5.02 18.90 -15.63
C ALA A 126 -5.99 17.71 -15.52
N GLN A 127 -5.53 16.50 -15.90
CA GLN A 127 -6.31 15.27 -15.75
C GLN A 127 -6.66 14.98 -14.29
N GLU A 128 -5.72 15.19 -13.37
CA GLU A 128 -5.98 15.02 -11.94
C GLU A 128 -7.04 16.01 -11.41
N LYS A 129 -7.00 17.28 -11.84
CA LYS A 129 -8.03 18.27 -11.47
C LYS A 129 -9.41 17.87 -12.00
N GLN A 130 -9.49 17.42 -13.25
CA GLN A 130 -10.74 16.97 -13.84
C GLN A 130 -11.30 15.75 -13.10
N TYR A 131 -10.44 14.77 -12.82
CA TYR A 131 -10.80 13.57 -12.06
C TYR A 131 -11.37 13.91 -10.67
N LEU A 132 -10.76 14.88 -9.97
CA LEU A 132 -11.28 15.34 -8.68
C LEU A 132 -12.66 15.97 -8.80
N ARG A 133 -12.88 16.83 -9.80
CA ARG A 133 -14.19 17.48 -10.03
C ARG A 133 -15.30 16.47 -10.29
N GLU A 134 -15.01 15.44 -11.07
CA GLU A 134 -15.98 14.38 -11.42
C GLU A 134 -16.26 13.44 -10.23
N LYS A 135 -15.21 13.00 -9.52
CA LYS A 135 -15.33 11.94 -8.50
C LYS A 135 -15.53 12.46 -7.08
N PHE A 136 -15.16 13.71 -6.84
CA PHE A 136 -15.29 14.40 -5.55
C PHE A 136 -15.93 15.77 -5.78
N PRO A 137 -17.23 15.82 -6.14
CA PRO A 137 -17.93 17.08 -6.28
C PRO A 137 -17.92 17.81 -4.94
N ARG A 138 -17.63 19.11 -4.99
CA ARG A 138 -17.70 19.98 -3.82
C ARG A 138 -19.19 20.21 -3.55
N THR A 139 -19.73 19.65 -2.48
CA THR A 139 -21.06 20.01 -2.01
C THR A 139 -20.99 21.45 -1.52
N ASN A 140 -21.73 22.36 -2.14
CA ASN A 140 -21.81 23.77 -1.73
C ASN A 140 -22.06 23.87 -0.21
N GLN A 141 -21.12 24.45 0.51
CA GLN A 141 -21.36 25.10 1.80
C GLN A 141 -21.43 26.62 1.58
N ASP A 142 -22.17 27.03 0.55
CA ASP A 142 -22.58 28.42 0.32
C ASP A 142 -24.11 28.44 0.17
N GLN A 143 -24.79 28.33 1.31
CA GLN A 143 -26.07 28.97 1.62
C GLN A 143 -26.02 29.40 3.09
#